data_AF-A0A4Q2YFX2-F1
#
_entry.id   AF-A0A4Q2YFX2-F1
#
_cell.length_a   1.000
_cell.length_b   1.000
_cell.length_c   1.000
_cell.angle_alpha   90.00
_cell.angle_beta   90.00
_cell.angle_gamma   90.00
#
_symmetry.space_group_name_H-M   'P 1'
#
loop_
_entity.id
_entity.type
_entity.pdbx_description
1 polymer ?
#
loop_
_entity_poly.entity_id
_entity_poly.type
_entity_poly.pdbx_seq_one_letter_code
_entity_poly.pdbx_strand_id
1 'polypeptide(L)'
;MAALCLTRAQALPVFMADNHAETFGWITRTFDPDDAFTLVLIDAHSDASASERSEEMREGIRRVPDLATRAATVEKWRTEHRLQAFNWIEPLMPRPLDQVQWFAPASAGDPQTLNRGAIALLDGRLEVEPRSSGPFAERWQTATLREFSTWQPGQKPVILAIDLDTFAEMSAEEADENFAGIWKHAMTLPDLRGVAFAISRPWLKDDELASRLIRMALRAVRHTRGATIEWDASVDDRPDDSLQATGLRQKGAPVARWDLGSAAKQI
;
A
#
# COMPACT_ATOMS: atom_id res chain seq x y z
N MET A 1 29.23 21.75 8.92
CA MET A 1 28.86 20.34 9.16
C MET A 1 28.10 20.25 10.47
N ALA A 2 26.77 20.37 10.42
CA ALA A 2 25.92 20.14 11.58
C ALA A 2 25.45 18.68 11.54
N ALA A 3 25.92 17.89 12.51
CA ALA A 3 25.43 16.55 12.75
C ALA A 3 24.00 16.65 13.32
N LEU A 4 23.01 16.28 12.52
CA LEU A 4 21.66 16.04 13.02
C LEU A 4 21.67 14.73 13.82
N CYS A 5 21.78 14.87 15.13
CA CYS A 5 21.52 13.82 16.09
C CYS A 5 20.05 13.40 15.98
N LEU A 6 19.80 12.18 15.50
CA LEU A 6 18.53 11.48 15.69
C LEU A 6 18.29 11.31 17.19
N THR A 7 17.36 12.07 17.75
CA THR A 7 16.97 12.02 19.16
C THR A 7 15.90 10.94 19.35
N ARG A 8 16.22 9.93 20.18
CA ARG A 8 15.54 8.63 20.37
C ARG A 8 15.49 7.77 19.10
N ALA A 9 16.00 6.54 19.21
CA ALA A 9 15.91 5.53 18.15
C ALA A 9 14.45 5.19 17.89
N GLN A 10 13.79 5.93 17.01
CA GLN A 10 12.47 5.61 16.51
C GLN A 10 12.65 4.36 15.64
N ALA A 11 12.10 3.24 16.08
CA ALA A 11 12.03 2.05 15.26
C ALA A 11 11.14 2.38 14.05
N LEU A 12 11.59 2.03 12.84
CA LEU A 12 10.79 2.14 11.63
C LEU A 12 10.02 0.83 11.46
N PRO A 13 8.69 0.79 11.73
CA PRO A 13 7.91 -0.41 11.46
C PRO A 13 7.82 -0.61 9.94
N VAL A 14 8.11 -1.83 9.52
CA VAL A 14 7.98 -2.30 8.15
C VAL A 14 7.02 -3.47 8.13
N PHE A 15 6.08 -3.49 7.20
CA PHE A 15 5.13 -4.58 7.00
C PHE A 15 5.29 -5.18 5.61
N MET A 16 5.14 -6.50 5.48
CA MET A 16 5.14 -7.18 4.19
C MET A 16 4.03 -8.23 4.17
N ALA A 17 3.24 -8.22 3.10
CA ALA A 17 2.16 -9.18 2.86
C ALA A 17 2.03 -9.51 1.37
N ASP A 18 1.33 -10.59 1.04
CA ASP A 18 1.03 -10.92 -0.35
C ASP A 18 0.09 -9.90 -1.00
N ASN A 19 -0.95 -9.48 -0.27
CA ASN A 19 -2.04 -8.67 -0.80
C ASN A 19 -2.00 -7.24 -0.25
N HIS A 20 -2.17 -6.24 -1.13
CA HIS A 20 -2.15 -4.83 -0.75
C HIS A 20 -3.24 -4.45 0.27
N ALA A 21 -4.36 -5.17 0.28
CA ALA A 21 -5.42 -4.98 1.28
C ALA A 21 -4.95 -5.22 2.72
N GLU A 22 -3.89 -6.00 2.96
CA GLU A 22 -3.35 -6.21 4.31
C GLU A 22 -2.71 -4.94 4.88
N THR A 23 -2.27 -4.01 4.02
CA THR A 23 -1.80 -2.68 4.43
C THR A 23 -2.89 -1.94 5.21
N PHE A 24 -4.17 -2.13 4.90
CA PHE A 24 -5.28 -1.58 5.68
C PHE A 24 -5.27 -2.08 7.13
N GLY A 25 -5.21 -3.40 7.30
CA GLY A 25 -5.15 -4.02 8.62
C GLY A 25 -3.92 -3.58 9.40
N TRP A 26 -2.79 -3.38 8.70
CA TRP A 26 -1.54 -2.94 9.32
C TRP A 26 -1.58 -1.49 9.76
N ILE A 27 -2.07 -0.57 8.92
CA ILE A 27 -2.21 0.84 9.28
C ILE A 27 -3.12 0.97 10.50
N THR A 28 -4.26 0.28 10.51
CA THR A 28 -5.27 0.41 11.56
C THR A 28 -4.87 -0.21 12.90
N ARG A 29 -3.87 -1.09 12.95
CA ARG A 29 -3.30 -1.62 14.21
C ARG A 29 -2.04 -0.90 14.67
N THR A 30 -1.32 -0.25 13.75
CA THR A 30 0.00 0.35 14.01
C THR A 30 -0.09 1.84 14.33
N PHE A 31 -1.02 2.56 13.69
CA PHE A 31 -1.17 4.00 13.84
C PHE A 31 -2.50 4.34 14.49
N ASP A 32 -2.55 5.50 15.16
CA ASP A 32 -3.78 6.03 15.69
C ASP A 32 -4.71 6.44 14.53
N PRO A 33 -5.94 5.91 14.42
CA PRO A 33 -6.89 6.32 13.39
C PRO A 33 -7.25 7.81 13.43
N ASP A 34 -7.00 8.51 14.53
CA ASP A 34 -7.24 9.95 14.68
C ASP A 34 -6.05 10.81 14.24
N ASP A 35 -4.86 10.25 14.05
CA ASP A 35 -3.72 10.96 13.45
C ASP A 35 -3.97 11.27 11.96
N ALA A 36 -3.19 12.19 11.39
CA ALA A 36 -3.29 12.59 9.99
C ALA A 36 -1.95 12.38 9.28
N PHE A 37 -1.91 11.41 8.37
CA PHE A 37 -0.74 11.06 7.57
C PHE A 37 -0.92 11.41 6.10
N THR A 38 0.19 11.64 5.41
CA THR A 38 0.25 11.50 3.95
C THR A 38 0.63 10.06 3.63
N LEU A 39 -0.21 9.36 2.87
CA LEU A 39 0.16 8.11 2.22
C LEU A 39 0.97 8.44 0.97
N VAL A 40 2.19 7.92 0.88
CA VAL A 40 2.92 7.82 -0.37
C VAL A 40 2.70 6.42 -0.92
N LEU A 41 2.10 6.33 -2.10
CA LEU A 41 1.82 5.07 -2.79
C LEU A 41 2.79 4.93 -3.97
N ILE A 42 3.64 3.92 -3.95
CA ILE A 42 4.43 3.47 -5.10
C ILE A 42 3.76 2.20 -5.62
N ASP A 43 3.06 2.30 -6.73
CA ASP A 43 2.20 1.21 -7.22
C ASP A 43 1.96 1.35 -8.72
N ALA A 44 1.86 0.23 -9.45
CA ALA A 44 1.39 0.22 -10.84
C ALA A 44 -0.08 0.64 -10.95
N HIS A 45 -0.85 0.46 -9.88
CA HIS A 45 -2.28 0.69 -9.78
C HIS A 45 -2.60 1.78 -8.74
N SER A 46 -3.78 2.40 -8.87
CA SER A 46 -4.16 3.48 -7.95
C SER A 46 -4.70 2.98 -6.61
N ASP A 47 -5.25 1.77 -6.56
CA ASP A 47 -6.07 1.25 -5.44
C ASP A 47 -7.15 2.20 -4.91
N ALA A 48 -7.58 3.12 -5.77
CA ALA A 48 -8.45 4.23 -5.44
C ALA A 48 -9.94 3.89 -5.63
N SER A 49 -10.32 2.62 -5.78
CA SER A 49 -11.73 2.30 -5.99
C SER A 49 -12.54 2.63 -4.73
N ALA A 50 -13.72 3.21 -4.91
CA ALA A 50 -14.62 3.46 -3.79
C ALA A 50 -15.09 2.15 -3.13
N SER A 51 -15.10 2.14 -1.80
CA SER A 51 -15.64 1.02 -1.02
C SER A 51 -17.12 1.24 -0.72
N GLU A 52 -17.90 0.15 -0.75
CA GLU A 52 -19.31 0.18 -0.36
C GLU A 52 -19.46 0.42 1.15
N ARG A 53 -20.35 1.36 1.52
CA ARG A 53 -20.64 1.72 2.92
C ARG A 53 -19.35 2.09 3.68
N SER A 54 -18.48 2.85 3.05
CA SER A 54 -17.17 3.20 3.60
C SER A 54 -17.21 4.06 4.87
N GLU A 55 -18.30 4.82 5.11
CA GLU A 55 -18.57 5.46 6.41
C GLU A 55 -18.66 4.44 7.55
N GLU A 56 -19.33 3.31 7.33
CA GLU A 56 -19.38 2.24 8.33
C GLU A 56 -17.99 1.69 8.60
N MET A 57 -17.17 1.53 7.55
CA MET A 57 -15.80 1.02 7.71
C MET A 57 -14.93 1.99 8.50
N ARG A 58 -15.00 3.29 8.20
CA ARG A 58 -14.29 4.34 8.95
C ARG A 58 -14.68 4.38 10.42
N GLU A 59 -15.97 4.36 10.72
CA GLU A 59 -16.43 4.35 12.11
C GLU A 59 -16.11 3.01 12.79
N GLY A 60 -16.15 1.91 12.05
CA GLY A 60 -15.85 0.56 12.53
C GLY A 60 -14.38 0.35 12.89
N ILE A 61 -13.44 1.15 12.36
CA ILE A 61 -12.05 1.12 12.83
C ILE A 61 -11.81 2.08 14.01
N ARG A 62 -12.58 3.16 14.15
CA ARG A 62 -12.43 4.13 15.25
C ARG A 62 -13.14 3.70 16.52
N ARG A 63 -14.41 3.28 16.41
CA ARG A 63 -15.33 3.04 17.53
C ARG A 63 -15.36 1.57 17.93
N VAL A 64 -14.20 1.06 18.34
CA VAL A 64 -14.03 -0.33 18.78
C VAL A 64 -13.46 -0.37 20.20
N PRO A 65 -13.84 -1.37 21.02
CA PRO A 65 -13.42 -1.43 22.42
C PRO A 65 -11.92 -1.73 22.56
N ASP A 66 -11.33 -2.43 21.60
CA ASP A 66 -9.91 -2.82 21.60
C ASP A 66 -9.40 -3.16 20.18
N LEU A 67 -8.08 -3.37 20.08
CA LEU A 67 -7.40 -3.72 18.83
C LEU A 67 -7.78 -5.11 18.30
N ALA A 68 -8.16 -6.05 19.18
CA ALA A 68 -8.55 -7.40 18.76
C ALA A 68 -9.89 -7.38 18.02
N THR A 69 -10.85 -6.59 18.53
CA THR A 69 -12.14 -6.35 17.90
C THR A 69 -11.98 -5.61 16.58
N ARG A 70 -11.05 -4.65 16.51
CA ARG A 70 -10.68 -3.99 15.26
C ARG A 70 -10.19 -5.01 14.23
N ALA A 71 -9.22 -5.83 14.59
CA ALA A 71 -8.64 -6.83 13.70
C ALA A 71 -9.69 -7.84 13.21
N ALA A 72 -10.57 -8.34 14.09
CA ALA A 72 -11.67 -9.22 13.71
C ALA A 72 -12.67 -8.55 12.75
N THR A 73 -12.90 -7.25 12.92
CA THR A 73 -13.77 -6.46 12.02
C THR A 73 -13.14 -6.30 10.64
N VAL A 74 -11.84 -6.00 10.57
CA VAL A 74 -11.10 -5.95 9.31
C VAL A 74 -11.13 -7.30 8.60
N GLU A 75 -10.86 -8.38 9.31
CA GLU A 75 -10.87 -9.74 8.74
C GLU A 75 -12.26 -10.13 8.22
N LYS A 76 -13.31 -9.73 8.93
CA LYS A 76 -14.69 -9.88 8.43
C LYS A 76 -14.89 -9.14 7.10
N TRP A 77 -14.43 -7.90 6.95
CA TRP A 77 -14.57 -7.19 5.67
C TRP A 77 -13.73 -7.80 4.55
N ARG A 78 -12.56 -8.38 4.85
CA ARG A 78 -11.74 -9.11 3.86
C ARG A 78 -12.48 -10.34 3.36
N THR A 79 -13.02 -11.15 4.27
CA THR A 79 -13.76 -12.39 3.94
C THR A 79 -15.11 -12.11 3.26
N GLU A 80 -15.76 -10.99 3.55
CA GLU A 80 -17.03 -10.56 2.92
C GLU A 80 -16.84 -9.78 1.61
N HIS A 81 -15.64 -9.76 1.02
CA HIS A 81 -15.30 -9.01 -0.21
C HIS A 81 -15.43 -7.48 -0.12
N ARG A 82 -15.69 -6.92 1.06
CA ARG A 82 -15.88 -5.47 1.24
C ARG A 82 -14.54 -4.72 1.20
N LEU A 83 -13.49 -5.35 1.72
CA LEU A 83 -12.13 -4.83 1.71
C LEU A 83 -11.25 -5.68 0.75
N GLN A 84 -10.77 -5.04 -0.30
CA GLN A 84 -10.07 -5.65 -1.44
C GLN A 84 -8.79 -4.89 -1.77
N ALA A 85 -7.92 -5.52 -2.55
CA ALA A 85 -6.63 -4.95 -2.94
C ALA A 85 -6.75 -3.61 -3.66
N PHE A 86 -7.88 -3.33 -4.32
CA PHE A 86 -8.07 -2.16 -5.17
C PHE A 86 -8.92 -1.04 -4.54
N ASN A 87 -9.39 -1.22 -3.29
CA ASN A 87 -10.29 -0.26 -2.62
C ASN A 87 -9.90 0.07 -1.17
N TRP A 88 -8.75 -0.43 -0.69
CA TRP A 88 -8.36 -0.35 0.72
C TRP A 88 -8.04 1.07 1.19
N ILE A 89 -7.69 1.98 0.29
CA ILE A 89 -7.28 3.35 0.65
C ILE A 89 -8.49 4.17 1.10
N GLU A 90 -9.61 4.08 0.38
CA GLU A 90 -10.75 4.99 0.56
C GLU A 90 -11.35 4.94 1.98
N PRO A 91 -11.52 3.77 2.64
CA PRO A 91 -12.01 3.73 4.01
C PRO A 91 -10.99 4.17 5.07
N LEU A 92 -9.75 4.50 4.68
CA LEU A 92 -8.77 5.15 5.55
C LEU A 92 -8.71 6.67 5.34
N MET A 93 -9.45 7.23 4.38
CA MET A 93 -9.53 8.67 4.14
C MET A 93 -10.79 9.26 4.78
N PRO A 94 -10.77 10.47 5.37
CA PRO A 94 -9.65 11.41 5.43
C PRO A 94 -8.75 11.20 6.67
N ARG A 95 -9.05 10.24 7.56
CA ARG A 95 -8.04 9.78 8.52
C ARG A 95 -8.12 8.27 8.74
N PRO A 96 -6.98 7.60 8.97
CA PRO A 96 -5.65 8.18 9.19
C PRO A 96 -4.97 8.80 7.96
N LEU A 97 -5.47 8.55 6.75
CA LEU A 97 -4.89 9.07 5.51
C LEU A 97 -5.55 10.38 5.08
N ASP A 98 -4.91 11.49 5.39
CA ASP A 98 -5.42 12.83 5.06
C ASP A 98 -5.17 13.20 3.61
N GLN A 99 -4.06 12.73 3.05
CA GLN A 99 -3.66 12.91 1.65
C GLN A 99 -3.03 11.62 1.11
N VAL A 100 -3.19 11.41 -0.19
CA VAL A 100 -2.54 10.33 -0.94
C VAL A 100 -1.75 10.95 -2.08
N GLN A 101 -0.46 10.63 -2.13
CA GLN A 101 0.43 10.92 -3.23
C GLN A 101 0.81 9.61 -3.91
N TRP A 102 0.22 9.35 -5.08
CA TRP A 102 0.54 8.19 -5.90
C TRP A 102 1.66 8.50 -6.89
N PHE A 103 2.73 7.72 -6.87
CA PHE A 103 3.82 7.78 -7.85
C PHE A 103 3.76 6.56 -8.76
N ALA A 104 3.19 6.75 -9.95
CA ALA A 104 2.97 5.69 -10.90
C ALA A 104 4.23 5.43 -11.75
N PRO A 105 4.52 4.17 -12.12
CA PRO A 105 5.57 3.86 -13.09
C PRO A 105 5.22 4.42 -14.47
N ALA A 106 6.21 4.67 -15.31
CA ALA A 106 5.99 5.23 -16.65
C ALA A 106 5.08 4.36 -17.53
N SER A 107 5.05 3.04 -17.29
CA SER A 107 4.17 2.10 -17.99
C SER A 107 2.69 2.28 -17.67
N ALA A 108 2.33 2.86 -16.52
CA ALA A 108 0.94 3.11 -16.15
C ALA A 108 0.30 4.21 -17.03
N GLY A 109 1.10 5.15 -17.54
CA GLY A 109 0.66 6.20 -18.46
C GLY A 109 0.84 7.63 -17.95
N ASP A 110 0.09 8.57 -18.53
CA ASP A 110 0.19 9.99 -18.23
C ASP A 110 -0.38 10.33 -16.84
N PRO A 111 0.39 11.00 -15.94
CA PRO A 111 -0.04 11.29 -14.57
C PRO A 111 -1.35 12.08 -14.46
N GLN A 112 -1.63 13.02 -15.38
CA GLN A 112 -2.86 13.80 -15.30
C GLN A 112 -4.09 12.94 -15.62
N THR A 113 -3.96 12.05 -16.60
CA THR A 113 -5.00 11.08 -16.96
C THR A 113 -5.22 10.08 -15.84
N LEU A 114 -4.13 9.55 -15.27
CA LEU A 114 -4.16 8.66 -14.10
C LEU A 114 -4.82 9.35 -12.90
N ASN A 115 -4.47 10.61 -12.62
CA ASN A 115 -5.06 11.38 -11.52
C ASN A 115 -6.58 11.52 -11.68
N ARG A 116 -7.06 11.89 -12.88
CA ARG A 116 -8.50 11.98 -13.15
C ARG A 116 -9.21 10.63 -13.01
N GLY A 117 -8.58 9.55 -13.49
CA GLY A 117 -9.10 8.19 -13.36
C GLY A 117 -9.22 7.75 -11.90
N ALA A 118 -8.16 7.94 -11.11
CA ALA A 118 -8.16 7.61 -9.68
C ALA A 118 -9.22 8.39 -8.91
N ILE A 119 -9.34 9.71 -9.15
CA ILE A 119 -10.39 10.53 -8.52
C ILE A 119 -11.80 10.04 -8.91
N ALA A 120 -12.02 9.71 -10.18
CA ALA A 120 -13.32 9.21 -10.63
C ALA A 120 -13.68 7.86 -9.98
N LEU A 121 -12.71 6.99 -9.74
CA LEU A 121 -12.90 5.73 -9.01
C LEU A 121 -13.16 5.98 -7.52
N LEU A 122 -12.41 6.90 -6.90
CA LEU A 122 -12.44 7.21 -5.47
C LEU A 122 -13.73 7.90 -5.02
N ASP A 123 -14.21 8.81 -5.86
CA ASP A 123 -15.42 9.59 -5.65
C ASP A 123 -16.63 8.99 -6.38
N GLY A 124 -16.46 7.87 -7.08
CA GLY A 124 -17.45 7.28 -8.00
C GLY A 124 -18.76 6.84 -7.35
N ARG A 125 -18.80 6.71 -6.01
CA ARG A 125 -20.02 6.39 -5.26
C ARG A 125 -20.68 7.60 -4.60
N LEU A 126 -20.10 8.81 -4.66
CA LEU A 126 -20.60 9.95 -3.89
C LEU A 126 -22.05 10.34 -4.17
N GLU A 127 -22.54 10.12 -5.39
CA GLU A 127 -23.94 10.43 -5.76
C GLU A 127 -24.95 9.49 -5.10
N VAL A 128 -24.55 8.25 -4.78
CA VAL A 128 -25.42 7.21 -4.20
C VAL A 128 -25.16 6.97 -2.71
N GLU A 129 -23.91 7.16 -2.27
CA GLU A 129 -23.44 7.03 -0.90
C GLU A 129 -22.64 8.28 -0.51
N PRO A 130 -23.33 9.39 -0.16
CA PRO A 130 -22.65 10.61 0.25
C PRO A 130 -21.81 10.38 1.50
N ARG A 131 -20.59 10.92 1.49
CA ARG A 131 -19.66 10.86 2.63
C ARG A 131 -19.74 12.10 3.49
N SER A 132 -19.56 11.94 4.80
CA SER A 132 -19.57 13.03 5.78
C SER A 132 -18.40 13.99 5.56
N SER A 133 -17.27 13.47 5.06
CA SER A 133 -16.07 14.24 4.70
C SER A 133 -16.12 14.91 3.33
N GLY A 134 -17.18 14.71 2.53
CA GLY A 134 -17.24 15.20 1.15
C GLY A 134 -16.34 14.43 0.16
N PRO A 135 -16.03 15.03 -1.00
CA PRO A 135 -15.16 14.42 -2.02
C PRO A 135 -13.70 14.36 -1.58
N PHE A 136 -12.96 13.39 -2.13
CA PHE A 136 -11.53 13.23 -1.85
C PHE A 136 -10.64 13.70 -3.00
N ALA A 137 -11.21 14.21 -4.09
CA ALA A 137 -10.47 14.78 -5.23
C ALA A 137 -9.30 15.70 -4.83
N GLU A 138 -9.48 16.60 -3.86
CA GLU A 138 -8.43 17.55 -3.43
C GLU A 138 -7.35 16.93 -2.53
N ARG A 139 -7.57 15.69 -2.09
CA ARG A 139 -6.68 14.93 -1.21
C ARG A 139 -5.86 13.89 -1.98
N TRP A 140 -6.10 13.75 -3.28
CA TRP A 140 -5.41 12.82 -4.15
C TRP A 140 -4.53 13.55 -5.15
N GLN A 141 -3.27 13.12 -5.27
CA GLN A 141 -2.36 13.60 -6.31
C GLN A 141 -1.60 12.43 -6.93
N THR A 142 -1.49 12.44 -8.27
CA THR A 142 -0.64 11.50 -9.01
C THR A 142 0.56 12.22 -9.61
N ALA A 143 1.73 11.60 -9.52
CA ALA A 143 2.97 12.01 -10.15
C ALA A 143 3.69 10.79 -10.75
N THR A 144 4.75 11.00 -11.52
CA THR A 144 5.59 9.92 -12.04
C THR A 144 6.54 9.40 -10.97
N LEU A 145 6.92 8.12 -11.06
CA LEU A 145 7.90 7.50 -10.18
C LEU A 145 9.22 8.28 -10.10
N ARG A 146 9.65 8.92 -11.20
CA ARG A 146 10.84 9.76 -11.24
C ARG A 146 10.75 10.97 -10.31
N GLU A 147 9.58 11.59 -10.23
CA GLU A 147 9.34 12.79 -9.41
C GLU A 147 9.44 12.50 -7.92
N PHE A 148 9.27 11.24 -7.49
CA PHE A 148 9.44 10.85 -6.08
C PHE A 148 10.81 11.25 -5.53
N SER A 149 11.88 11.11 -6.33
CA SER A 149 13.27 11.42 -5.94
C SER A 149 13.51 12.87 -5.48
N THR A 150 12.60 13.78 -5.84
CA THR A 150 12.65 15.19 -5.45
C THR A 150 11.45 15.63 -4.62
N TRP A 151 10.47 14.74 -4.44
CA TRP A 151 9.27 15.05 -3.67
C TRP A 151 9.61 15.24 -2.20
N GLN A 152 8.98 16.22 -1.58
CA GLN A 152 9.12 16.48 -0.15
C GLN A 152 7.73 16.47 0.47
N PRO A 153 7.53 15.74 1.58
CA PRO A 153 6.30 15.87 2.34
C PRO A 153 6.28 17.28 2.93
N GLY A 154 5.07 17.81 3.12
CA GLY A 154 4.89 19.02 3.92
C GLY A 154 5.23 18.77 5.40
N GLN A 155 4.48 19.37 6.30
CA GLN A 155 4.66 19.16 7.75
C GLN A 155 4.00 17.87 8.28
N LYS A 156 3.44 17.04 7.42
CA LYS A 156 2.67 15.86 7.83
C LYS A 156 3.55 14.61 7.90
N PRO A 157 3.33 13.73 8.90
CA PRO A 157 4.00 12.44 8.95
C PRO A 157 3.64 11.59 7.73
N VAL A 158 4.57 10.73 7.32
CA VAL A 158 4.45 9.92 6.09
C VAL A 158 4.29 8.45 6.42
N ILE A 159 3.37 7.79 5.72
CA ILE A 159 3.33 6.33 5.58
C ILE A 159 3.66 6.01 4.12
N LEU A 160 4.60 5.10 3.89
CA LEU A 160 4.98 4.67 2.54
C LEU A 160 4.40 3.28 2.27
N ALA A 161 3.64 3.11 1.20
CA ALA A 161 3.20 1.82 0.70
C ALA A 161 3.85 1.57 -0.66
N ILE A 162 4.47 0.41 -0.83
CA ILE A 162 5.14 -0.01 -2.07
C ILE A 162 4.53 -1.34 -2.52
N ASP A 163 3.83 -1.33 -3.64
CA ASP A 163 3.48 -2.54 -4.36
C ASP A 163 4.66 -2.97 -5.24
N LEU A 164 5.10 -4.22 -5.07
CA LEU A 164 6.21 -4.78 -5.83
C LEU A 164 5.85 -4.99 -7.31
N ASP A 165 4.57 -5.05 -7.68
CA ASP A 165 4.14 -5.14 -9.07
C ASP A 165 4.52 -3.90 -9.91
N THR A 166 4.81 -2.76 -9.26
CA THR A 166 5.40 -1.56 -9.89
C THR A 166 6.64 -1.89 -10.71
N PHE A 167 7.40 -2.90 -10.27
CA PHE A 167 8.67 -3.31 -10.88
C PHE A 167 8.53 -4.53 -11.82
N ALA A 168 7.31 -5.04 -12.03
CA ALA A 168 7.08 -6.30 -12.74
C ALA A 168 7.48 -6.27 -14.22
N GLU A 169 7.34 -5.10 -14.87
CA GLU A 169 7.67 -4.90 -16.28
C GLU A 169 9.10 -4.39 -16.52
N MET A 170 9.85 -4.13 -15.45
CA MET A 170 11.23 -3.64 -15.53
C MET A 170 12.22 -4.80 -15.70
N SER A 171 13.36 -4.53 -16.35
CA SER A 171 14.51 -5.43 -16.25
C SER A 171 15.00 -5.53 -14.80
N ALA A 172 15.84 -6.53 -14.51
CA ALA A 172 16.34 -6.73 -13.15
C ALA A 172 17.16 -5.52 -12.68
N GLU A 173 18.01 -5.00 -13.55
CA GLU A 173 18.85 -3.84 -13.32
C GLU A 173 18.01 -2.57 -13.11
N GLU A 174 17.01 -2.33 -13.96
CA GLU A 174 16.11 -1.17 -13.82
C GLU A 174 15.30 -1.23 -12.52
N ALA A 175 14.78 -2.41 -12.15
CA ALA A 175 14.06 -2.60 -10.90
C ALA A 175 14.96 -2.29 -9.69
N ASP A 176 16.19 -2.82 -9.67
CA ASP A 176 17.15 -2.60 -8.59
C ASP A 176 17.53 -1.11 -8.48
N GLU A 177 17.77 -0.43 -9.61
CA GLU A 177 18.10 1.00 -9.64
C GLU A 177 16.94 1.88 -9.17
N ASN A 178 15.74 1.65 -9.69
CA ASN A 178 14.55 2.41 -9.28
C ASN A 178 14.24 2.19 -7.80
N PHE A 179 14.23 0.94 -7.35
CA PHE A 179 13.99 0.61 -5.95
C PHE A 179 15.04 1.21 -5.02
N ALA A 180 16.33 1.13 -5.38
CA ALA A 180 17.40 1.74 -4.58
C ALA A 180 17.24 3.27 -4.48
N GLY A 181 16.83 3.92 -5.57
CA GLY A 181 16.51 5.35 -5.60
C GLY A 181 15.33 5.70 -4.67
N ILE A 182 14.24 4.93 -4.77
CA ILE A 182 13.05 5.07 -3.92
C ILE A 182 13.43 4.89 -2.44
N TRP A 183 14.08 3.78 -2.11
CA TRP A 183 14.45 3.48 -0.72
C TRP A 183 15.39 4.55 -0.15
N LYS A 184 16.41 4.95 -0.91
CA LYS A 184 17.35 5.99 -0.49
C LYS A 184 16.63 7.30 -0.18
N HIS A 185 15.72 7.73 -1.04
CA HIS A 185 14.96 8.96 -0.81
C HIS A 185 13.98 8.83 0.35
N ALA A 186 13.26 7.70 0.43
CA ALA A 186 12.33 7.40 1.52
C ALA A 186 12.99 7.54 2.90
N MET A 187 14.22 7.04 3.06
CA MET A 187 14.96 7.13 4.32
C MET A 187 15.43 8.57 4.65
N THR A 188 15.28 9.52 3.74
CA THR A 188 15.53 10.95 3.98
C THR A 188 14.27 11.76 4.24
N LEU A 189 13.07 11.17 4.06
CA LEU A 189 11.82 11.87 4.29
C LEU A 189 11.70 12.22 5.78
N PRO A 190 11.36 13.48 6.10
CA PRO A 190 11.10 13.85 7.48
C PRO A 190 9.84 13.12 7.97
N ASP A 191 9.91 12.60 9.20
CA ASP A 191 8.79 11.95 9.91
C ASP A 191 8.13 10.79 9.13
N LEU A 192 8.96 9.97 8.45
CA LEU A 192 8.53 8.66 7.96
C LEU A 192 8.20 7.75 9.14
N ARG A 193 6.94 7.30 9.22
CA ARG A 193 6.39 6.56 10.37
C ARG A 193 6.31 5.06 10.15
N GLY A 194 6.32 4.60 8.91
CA GLY A 194 6.32 3.20 8.57
C GLY A 194 6.30 2.95 7.08
N VAL A 195 6.62 1.71 6.70
CA VAL A 195 6.62 1.24 5.32
C VAL A 195 5.82 -0.05 5.20
N ALA A 196 4.95 -0.17 4.21
CA ALA A 196 4.28 -1.41 3.85
C ALA A 196 4.72 -1.87 2.46
N PHE A 197 4.88 -3.18 2.29
CA PHE A 197 5.13 -3.85 1.03
C PHE A 197 3.99 -4.81 0.70
N ALA A 198 3.47 -4.73 -0.52
CA ALA A 198 2.60 -5.75 -1.11
C ALA A 198 3.39 -6.52 -2.17
N ILE A 199 3.35 -7.85 -2.13
CA ILE A 199 3.99 -8.68 -3.16
C ILE A 199 3.17 -8.68 -4.44
N SER A 200 1.84 -8.65 -4.30
CA SER A 200 0.85 -8.66 -5.38
C SER A 200 1.10 -9.79 -6.35
N ARG A 201 1.30 -11.00 -5.80
CA ARG A 201 1.68 -12.18 -6.56
C ARG A 201 0.84 -12.45 -7.81
N PRO A 202 -0.49 -12.24 -7.86
CA PRO A 202 -1.27 -12.41 -9.09
C PRO A 202 -0.78 -11.59 -10.28
N TRP A 203 -0.17 -10.44 -10.04
CA TRP A 203 0.34 -9.50 -11.05
C TRP A 203 1.76 -9.83 -11.50
N LEU A 204 2.46 -10.73 -10.79
CA LEU A 204 3.80 -11.15 -11.14
C LEU A 204 3.79 -12.37 -12.06
N LYS A 205 4.71 -12.39 -13.01
CA LYS A 205 4.83 -13.46 -14.02
C LYS A 205 5.01 -14.84 -13.41
N ASP A 206 5.90 -14.97 -12.43
CA ASP A 206 6.31 -16.23 -11.83
C ASP A 206 6.87 -16.03 -10.41
N ASP A 207 7.12 -17.13 -9.70
CA ASP A 207 7.63 -17.12 -8.32
C ASP A 207 9.10 -16.66 -8.26
N GLU A 208 9.84 -16.78 -9.37
CA GLU A 208 11.22 -16.31 -9.46
C GLU A 208 11.27 -14.78 -9.43
N LEU A 209 10.41 -14.12 -10.22
CA LEU A 209 10.24 -12.68 -10.18
C LEU A 209 9.79 -12.21 -8.78
N ALA A 210 8.78 -12.86 -8.20
CA ALA A 210 8.32 -12.55 -6.84
C ALA A 210 9.46 -12.67 -5.81
N SER A 211 10.18 -13.80 -5.81
CA SER A 211 11.34 -14.02 -4.94
C SER A 211 12.41 -12.94 -5.08
N ARG A 212 12.72 -12.54 -6.31
CA ARG A 212 13.72 -11.51 -6.58
C ARG A 212 13.32 -10.17 -5.98
N LEU A 213 12.08 -9.72 -6.22
CA LEU A 213 11.57 -8.45 -5.72
C LEU A 213 11.46 -8.44 -4.19
N ILE A 214 11.04 -9.55 -3.58
CA ILE A 214 11.03 -9.72 -2.12
C ILE A 214 12.46 -9.61 -1.57
N ARG A 215 13.44 -10.33 -2.14
CA ARG A 215 14.84 -10.26 -1.71
C ARG A 215 15.42 -8.85 -1.84
N MET A 216 15.06 -8.12 -2.89
CA MET A 216 15.43 -6.72 -3.09
C MET A 216 14.90 -5.86 -1.93
N ALA A 217 13.61 -5.94 -1.61
CA ALA A 217 13.00 -5.22 -0.50
C ALA A 217 13.62 -5.59 0.86
N LEU A 218 13.77 -6.89 1.14
CA LEU A 218 14.37 -7.38 2.38
C LEU A 218 15.81 -6.96 2.57
N ARG A 219 16.60 -6.97 1.49
CA ARG A 219 17.98 -6.50 1.54
C ARG A 219 18.01 -5.04 1.98
N ALA A 220 17.17 -4.18 1.42
CA ALA A 220 17.12 -2.78 1.84
C ALA A 220 16.70 -2.63 3.30
N VAL A 221 15.62 -3.30 3.72
CA VAL A 221 15.13 -3.26 5.12
C VAL A 221 16.20 -3.71 6.11
N ARG A 222 16.88 -4.83 5.82
CA ARG A 222 17.96 -5.38 6.68
C ARG A 222 19.13 -4.40 6.87
N HIS A 223 19.40 -3.55 5.90
CA HIS A 223 20.48 -2.56 5.97
C HIS A 223 20.01 -1.20 6.53
N THR A 224 18.72 -1.04 6.83
CA THR A 224 18.18 0.16 7.47
C THR A 224 18.23 0.02 8.99
N ARG A 225 19.04 0.85 9.65
CA ARG A 225 19.15 0.87 11.11
C ARG A 225 17.81 1.20 11.76
N GLY A 226 17.36 0.36 12.69
CA GLY A 226 16.12 0.57 13.44
C GLY A 226 14.86 0.11 12.72
N ALA A 227 14.95 -0.40 11.49
CA ALA A 227 13.82 -1.02 10.82
C ALA A 227 13.47 -2.37 11.48
N THR A 228 12.19 -2.59 11.73
CA THR A 228 11.65 -3.87 12.24
C THR A 228 10.59 -4.36 11.27
N ILE A 229 10.77 -5.55 10.71
CA ILE A 229 9.83 -6.12 9.75
C ILE A 229 8.84 -7.08 10.43
N GLU A 230 7.56 -6.82 10.18
CA GLU A 230 6.44 -7.73 10.43
C GLU A 230 6.02 -8.36 9.10
N TRP A 231 5.73 -9.66 9.14
CA TRP A 231 5.32 -10.43 7.98
C TRP A 231 3.92 -10.99 8.19
N ASP A 232 3.05 -10.79 7.21
CA ASP A 232 1.90 -11.67 7.07
C ASP A 232 2.36 -12.99 6.44
N ALA A 233 2.45 -14.02 7.28
CA ALA A 233 2.86 -15.35 6.87
C ALA A 233 1.69 -16.22 6.39
N SER A 234 0.46 -15.69 6.39
CA SER A 234 -0.71 -16.42 5.91
C SER A 234 -0.75 -16.46 4.39
N VAL A 235 -1.18 -17.59 3.84
CA VAL A 235 -1.58 -17.65 2.43
C VAL A 235 -2.91 -16.93 2.33
N ASP A 236 -3.00 -15.91 1.49
CA ASP A 236 -4.25 -15.18 1.28
C ASP A 236 -5.23 -16.00 0.43
N ASP A 237 -6.02 -16.86 1.08
CA ASP A 237 -7.08 -17.65 0.45
C ASP A 237 -8.43 -16.93 0.42
N ARG A 238 -8.46 -15.68 0.88
CA ARG A 238 -9.67 -14.85 0.89
C ARG A 238 -10.05 -14.43 -0.53
N PRO A 239 -11.31 -14.02 -0.72
CA PRO A 239 -11.79 -13.67 -2.04
C PRO A 239 -11.09 -12.45 -2.64
N ASP A 240 -10.96 -12.46 -3.96
CA ASP A 240 -10.20 -11.48 -4.71
C ASP A 240 -10.90 -11.15 -6.03
N ASP A 241 -11.49 -9.97 -6.07
CA ASP A 241 -12.22 -9.46 -7.23
C ASP A 241 -11.39 -8.48 -8.07
N SER A 242 -10.06 -8.50 -7.89
CA SER A 242 -9.16 -7.73 -8.76
C SER A 242 -9.34 -8.13 -10.22
N LEU A 243 -8.99 -7.21 -11.13
CA LEU A 243 -9.04 -7.44 -12.57
C LEU A 243 -8.22 -8.68 -12.96
N GLN A 244 -7.05 -8.83 -12.35
CA GLN A 244 -6.15 -9.95 -12.60
C GLN A 244 -6.74 -11.29 -12.12
N ALA A 245 -7.27 -11.34 -10.90
CA ALA A 245 -7.91 -12.54 -10.38
C ALA A 245 -9.15 -12.94 -11.21
N THR A 246 -9.96 -11.96 -11.62
CA THR A 246 -11.11 -12.16 -12.51
C THR A 246 -10.68 -12.72 -13.87
N GLY A 247 -9.63 -12.15 -14.47
CA GLY A 247 -9.08 -12.62 -15.74
C GLY A 247 -8.52 -14.05 -15.69
N LEU A 248 -7.87 -14.43 -14.58
CA LEU A 248 -7.39 -15.80 -14.37
C LEU A 248 -8.54 -16.79 -14.22
N ARG A 249 -9.57 -16.46 -13.42
CA ARG A 249 -10.77 -17.30 -13.26
C ARG A 249 -11.51 -17.52 -14.58
N GLN A 250 -11.66 -16.49 -15.41
CA GLN A 250 -12.27 -16.61 -16.74
C GLN A 250 -11.50 -17.57 -17.67
N LYS A 251 -10.19 -17.71 -17.46
CA LYS A 251 -9.32 -18.65 -18.20
C LYS A 251 -9.26 -20.05 -17.54
N GLY A 252 -9.97 -20.26 -16.43
CA GLY A 252 -9.89 -21.51 -15.65
C GLY A 252 -8.56 -21.70 -14.92
N ALA A 253 -7.76 -20.63 -14.75
CA ALA A 253 -6.49 -20.67 -14.04
C ALA A 253 -6.69 -20.27 -12.56
N PRO A 254 -5.92 -20.86 -11.62
CA PRO A 254 -5.93 -20.45 -10.23
C PRO A 254 -5.32 -19.05 -10.07
N VAL A 255 -5.77 -18.32 -9.04
CA VAL A 255 -5.14 -17.06 -8.63
C VAL A 255 -3.84 -17.40 -7.89
N ALA A 256 -2.70 -16.95 -8.42
CA ALA A 256 -1.41 -17.20 -7.80
C ALA A 256 -1.31 -16.42 -6.47
N ARG A 257 -0.90 -17.11 -5.41
CA ARG A 257 -0.68 -16.54 -4.07
C ARG A 257 0.73 -16.79 -3.63
N TRP A 258 1.29 -15.84 -2.90
CA TRP A 258 2.57 -16.05 -2.25
C TRP A 258 2.37 -16.84 -0.96
N ASP A 259 3.01 -18.01 -0.89
CA ASP A 259 3.05 -18.82 0.31
C ASP A 259 4.44 -18.72 0.96
N LEU A 260 4.52 -17.99 2.06
CA LEU A 260 5.75 -17.84 2.82
C LEU A 260 6.28 -19.19 3.34
N GLY A 261 5.39 -20.13 3.68
CA GLY A 261 5.75 -21.44 4.22
C GLY A 261 6.52 -22.32 3.23
N SER A 262 6.21 -22.19 1.93
CA SER A 262 6.96 -22.83 0.86
C SER A 262 8.15 -21.99 0.37
N ALA A 263 8.03 -20.66 0.40
CA ALA A 263 9.08 -19.73 -0.01
C ALA A 263 10.28 -19.61 0.96
N ALA A 264 10.09 -19.85 2.27
CA ALA A 264 11.18 -19.81 3.26
C ALA A 264 12.27 -20.85 3.01
N LYS A 265 12.07 -21.82 2.11
CA LYS A 265 13.10 -22.76 1.64
C LYS A 265 13.98 -22.17 0.53
N GLN A 266 13.59 -21.03 -0.03
CA GLN A 266 14.19 -20.40 -1.21
C GLN A 266 14.70 -18.98 -0.96
N ILE A 267 14.27 -18.30 0.11
CA ILE A 267 14.77 -16.99 0.56
C ILE A 267 15.80 -17.19 1.67
#